data_AF-A0A960E635-F1
#
_entry.id   AF-A0A960E635-F1
#
_cell.length_a   1.000
_cell.length_b   1.000
_cell.length_c   1.000
_cell.angle_alpha   90.00
_cell.angle_beta   90.00
_cell.angle_gamma   90.00
#
_symmetry.space_group_name_H-M   'P 1'
#
loop_
_entity.id
_entity.type
_entity.pdbx_description
1 polymer ?
#
loop_
_entity_poly.entity_id
_entity_poly.type
_entity_poly.pdbx_seq_one_letter_code
_entity_poly.pdbx_strand_id
1 'polypeptide(L)'
;MLIFSVLAGLAASACGSEDTSDETIRLWISPERVECEGGAGPQECLVVARSEDGATELFYDSIDGFSFEEGTSYVIDVSTSEVENPPADGSSIRYTLVEVVSAD
;
A
#
# COMPACT_ATOMS: atom_id res chain seq x y z
N MET A 1 -49.77 38.17 16.12
CA MET A 1 -49.65 38.39 14.66
C MET A 1 -48.48 39.34 14.49
N LEU A 2 -47.24 38.90 14.22
CA LEU A 2 -46.76 37.87 13.29
C LEU A 2 -45.58 37.08 13.90
N ILE A 3 -45.45 35.83 13.44
CA ILE A 3 -44.44 34.83 13.77
C ILE A 3 -43.28 34.94 12.77
N PHE A 4 -42.02 34.93 13.23
CA PHE A 4 -40.82 34.46 12.54
C PHE A 4 -39.78 34.15 13.66
N SER A 5 -39.65 32.93 14.19
CA SER A 5 -38.97 31.74 13.64
C SER A 5 -37.45 31.93 13.41
N VAL A 6 -36.66 30.91 13.82
CA VAL A 6 -35.27 30.57 13.40
C VAL A 6 -34.14 31.23 14.23
N LEU A 7 -33.11 30.55 14.78
CA LEU A 7 -32.65 29.15 14.79
C LEU A 7 -31.68 28.98 15.99
N ALA A 8 -31.60 27.78 16.56
CA ALA A 8 -30.58 27.39 17.52
C ALA A 8 -29.20 27.28 16.82
N GLY A 9 -28.21 28.06 17.28
CA GLY A 9 -26.83 27.98 16.82
C GLY A 9 -25.96 27.16 17.78
N LEU A 10 -25.90 25.84 17.57
CA LEU A 10 -24.91 24.97 18.19
C LEU A 10 -23.73 24.84 17.21
N ALA A 11 -22.69 25.65 17.38
CA ALA A 11 -21.44 25.50 16.63
C ALA A 11 -20.44 24.71 17.48
N ALA A 12 -20.56 23.38 17.46
CA ALA A 12 -19.44 22.50 17.80
C ALA A 12 -18.52 22.49 16.56
N SER A 13 -17.43 23.25 16.61
CA SER A 13 -16.37 23.18 15.59
C SER A 13 -15.68 21.82 15.76
N ALA A 14 -16.02 20.90 14.86
CA ALA A 14 -15.41 19.59 14.78
C ALA A 14 -13.90 19.72 14.52
N CYS A 15 -13.10 18.90 15.22
CA CYS A 15 -11.73 18.59 14.85
C CYS A 15 -11.69 18.11 13.40
N GLY A 16 -10.93 18.78 12.54
CA GLY A 16 -10.33 18.12 11.40
C GLY A 16 -9.13 17.35 11.92
N SER A 17 -9.21 16.03 11.95
CA SER A 17 -8.01 15.21 11.91
C SER A 17 -7.69 15.05 10.43
N GLU A 18 -6.61 15.69 9.98
CA GLU A 18 -5.97 15.38 8.71
C GLU A 18 -5.33 13.99 8.85
N ASP A 19 -6.08 12.96 8.48
CA ASP A 19 -5.64 11.57 8.46
C ASP A 19 -4.86 11.36 7.16
N THR A 20 -3.57 11.68 7.17
CA THR A 20 -2.64 11.14 6.17
C THR A 20 -2.42 9.68 6.53
N SER A 21 -3.24 8.81 5.95
CA SER A 21 -3.28 7.39 6.24
C SER A 21 -2.11 6.68 5.58
N ASP A 22 -0.96 6.66 6.26
CA ASP A 22 0.09 5.65 6.03
C ASP A 22 -0.44 4.31 6.53
N GLU A 23 -1.06 3.52 5.64
CA GLU A 23 -1.54 2.18 5.96
C GLU A 23 -0.39 1.17 5.90
N THR A 24 -0.17 0.44 6.98
CA THR A 24 0.78 -0.68 7.01
C THR A 24 0.09 -1.98 6.68
N ILE A 25 0.60 -2.71 5.70
CA ILE A 25 0.09 -4.00 5.26
C ILE A 25 1.18 -5.07 5.35
N ARG A 26 0.76 -6.34 5.52
CA ARG A 26 1.65 -7.50 5.51
C ARG A 26 1.63 -8.20 4.16
N LEU A 27 2.81 -8.59 3.68
CA LEU A 27 2.98 -9.35 2.45
C LEU A 27 3.75 -10.65 2.73
N TRP A 28 3.25 -11.76 2.17
CA TRP A 28 3.93 -13.05 2.13
C TRP A 28 4.52 -13.22 0.74
N ILE A 29 5.83 -13.26 0.63
CA ILE A 29 6.58 -13.27 -0.64
C ILE A 29 7.12 -14.68 -0.88
N SER A 30 6.81 -15.21 -2.06
CA SER A 30 7.29 -16.52 -2.50
C SER A 30 8.80 -16.51 -2.80
N PRO A 31 9.50 -17.65 -2.69
CA PRO A 31 10.95 -17.73 -2.93
C PRO A 31 11.34 -17.60 -4.41
N GLU A 32 10.36 -17.50 -5.30
CA GLU A 32 10.53 -17.37 -6.74
C GLU A 32 9.96 -16.04 -7.25
N ARG A 33 10.64 -15.47 -8.24
CA ARG A 33 10.10 -14.41 -9.09
C ARG A 33 9.67 -15.01 -10.42
N VAL A 34 8.70 -14.38 -11.06
CA VAL A 34 8.20 -14.84 -12.36
C VAL A 34 8.32 -13.74 -13.41
N GLU A 35 8.56 -14.16 -14.64
CA GLU A 35 8.55 -13.26 -15.80
C GLU A 35 7.16 -12.62 -15.94
N CYS A 36 7.14 -11.30 -16.01
CA CYS A 36 5.94 -10.48 -16.13
C CYS A 36 6.20 -9.29 -17.05
N GLU A 37 5.14 -8.66 -17.55
CA GLU A 37 5.24 -7.41 -18.32
C GLU A 37 4.74 -6.25 -17.46
N GLY A 38 5.62 -5.27 -17.20
CA GLY A 38 5.28 -4.00 -16.55
C GLY A 38 5.27 -2.84 -17.55
N GLY A 39 5.00 -1.62 -17.08
CA GLY A 39 4.97 -0.41 -17.92
C GLY A 39 6.26 -0.13 -18.69
N ALA A 40 7.40 -0.64 -18.21
CA ALA A 40 8.71 -0.50 -18.84
C ALA A 40 9.13 -1.68 -19.75
N GLY A 41 8.31 -2.72 -19.89
CA GLY A 41 8.60 -3.94 -20.66
C GLY A 41 8.76 -5.21 -19.79
N PRO A 42 9.37 -6.28 -20.33
CA PRO A 42 9.56 -7.54 -19.62
C PRO A 42 10.46 -7.37 -18.39
N GLN A 43 10.05 -7.93 -17.25
CA GLN A 43 10.77 -7.91 -15.99
C GLN A 43 10.46 -9.15 -15.13
N GLU A 44 11.08 -9.25 -13.96
CA GLU A 44 10.78 -10.27 -12.96
C GLU A 44 9.96 -9.66 -11.83
N CYS A 45 8.73 -10.14 -11.63
CA CYS A 45 7.84 -9.69 -10.57
C CYS A 45 7.92 -10.59 -9.35
N LEU A 46 7.71 -10.00 -8.17
CA LEU A 46 7.49 -10.77 -6.95
C LEU A 46 6.12 -11.46 -7.02
N VAL A 47 6.02 -12.65 -6.43
CA VAL A 47 4.74 -13.33 -6.20
C VAL A 47 4.41 -13.17 -4.72
N VAL A 48 3.31 -12.49 -4.42
CA VAL A 48 2.94 -12.12 -3.06
C VAL A 48 1.55 -12.63 -2.70
N ALA A 49 1.25 -12.80 -1.42
CA ALA A 49 -0.10 -12.95 -0.89
C ALA A 49 -0.37 -11.90 0.19
N ARG A 50 -1.64 -11.52 0.36
CA ARG A 50 -2.09 -10.53 1.38
C ARG A 50 -2.51 -11.17 2.71
N SER A 51 -2.45 -12.50 2.79
CA SER A 51 -2.72 -13.30 3.99
C SER A 51 -1.95 -14.61 3.88
N GLU A 52 -1.67 -15.24 5.02
CA GLU A 52 -0.91 -16.51 5.11
C GLU A 52 -1.47 -17.62 4.21
N ASP A 53 -2.80 -17.80 4.20
CA ASP A 53 -3.49 -18.78 3.34
C ASP A 53 -4.15 -18.12 2.11
N GLY A 54 -3.69 -16.93 1.74
CA GLY A 54 -4.26 -16.12 0.65
C GLY A 54 -3.95 -16.67 -0.74
N ALA A 55 -4.72 -16.22 -1.72
CA ALA A 55 -4.32 -16.40 -3.12
C ALA A 55 -3.06 -15.57 -3.41
N THR A 56 -2.15 -16.13 -4.20
CA THR A 56 -0.98 -15.40 -4.67
C THR A 56 -1.35 -14.47 -5.83
N GLU A 57 -0.71 -13.32 -5.88
CA GLU A 57 -0.85 -12.29 -6.90
C GLU A 57 0.53 -11.80 -7.33
N LEU A 58 0.63 -11.26 -8.55
CA LEU A 58 1.85 -10.64 -9.04
C LEU A 58 1.98 -9.24 -8.46
N PHE A 59 3.15 -8.95 -7.90
CA PHE A 59 3.48 -7.64 -7.40
C PHE A 59 4.47 -6.98 -8.36
N TYR A 60 3.96 -5.96 -9.07
CA TYR A 60 4.65 -5.28 -10.16
C TYR A 60 5.50 -4.09 -9.69
N ASP A 61 5.24 -3.61 -8.47
CA ASP A 61 5.91 -2.45 -7.89
C ASP A 61 7.22 -2.83 -7.21
N SER A 62 8.00 -1.81 -6.87
CA SER A 62 9.18 -1.95 -6.03
C SER A 62 8.84 -1.61 -4.58
N ILE A 63 9.54 -2.24 -3.64
CA ILE A 63 9.42 -1.95 -2.21
C ILE A 63 10.72 -1.27 -1.77
N ASP A 64 10.64 0.00 -1.38
CA ASP A 64 11.79 0.78 -0.94
C ASP A 64 12.41 0.16 0.31
N GLY A 65 13.73 -0.04 0.31
CA GLY A 65 14.45 -0.67 1.42
C GLY A 65 14.37 -2.20 1.47
N PHE A 66 13.62 -2.85 0.58
CA PHE A 66 13.58 -4.32 0.48
C PHE A 66 14.45 -4.82 -0.67
N SER A 67 15.27 -5.84 -0.40
CA SER A 67 16.08 -6.53 -1.40
C SER A 67 15.75 -8.01 -1.35
N PHE A 68 15.16 -8.52 -2.44
CA PHE A 68 14.80 -9.93 -2.54
C PHE A 68 16.02 -10.80 -2.88
N GLU A 69 16.15 -11.93 -2.17
CA GLU A 69 17.13 -12.98 -2.48
C GLU A 69 16.41 -14.22 -3.05
N GLU A 70 16.88 -14.72 -4.19
CA GLU A 70 16.28 -15.89 -4.84
C GLU A 70 16.39 -17.13 -3.95
N GLY A 71 15.30 -17.90 -3.90
CA GLY A 71 15.20 -19.10 -3.06
C GLY A 71 14.80 -18.82 -1.61
N THR A 72 14.61 -17.57 -1.21
CA THR A 72 14.18 -17.20 0.16
C THR A 72 12.74 -16.70 0.14
N SER A 73 11.89 -17.30 0.97
CA SER A 73 10.54 -16.80 1.22
C SER A 73 10.57 -15.75 2.32
N TYR A 74 9.70 -14.74 2.22
CA TYR A 74 9.66 -13.66 3.20
C TYR A 74 8.26 -13.39 3.71
N VAL A 75 8.16 -12.96 4.96
CA VAL A 75 7.00 -12.23 5.46
C VAL A 75 7.48 -10.85 5.85
N ILE A 76 6.90 -9.80 5.26
CA ILE A 76 7.31 -8.41 5.50
C ILE A 76 6.09 -7.53 5.79
N ASP A 77 6.30 -6.50 6.59
CA ASP A 77 5.35 -5.40 6.72
C ASP A 77 5.86 -4.20 5.92
N VAL A 78 4.96 -3.56 5.17
CA VAL A 78 5.25 -2.40 4.33
C VAL A 78 4.25 -1.28 4.61
N SER A 79 4.70 -0.04 4.62
CA SER A 79 3.81 1.12 4.61
C SER A 79 3.46 1.50 3.19
N THR A 80 2.23 1.98 2.99
CA THR A 80 1.72 2.46 1.71
C THR A 80 1.42 3.95 1.80
N SER A 81 1.83 4.70 0.78
CA SER A 81 1.57 6.13 0.68
C SER A 81 1.23 6.50 -0.76
N GLU A 82 0.40 7.52 -0.94
CA GLU A 82 0.07 8.05 -2.27
C GLU A 82 1.25 8.84 -2.84
N VAL A 83 1.53 8.65 -4.13
CA VAL A 83 2.52 9.43 -4.87
C VAL A 83 1.82 10.61 -5.52
N GLU A 84 2.16 11.84 -5.10
CA GLU A 84 1.65 13.05 -5.76
C GLU A 84 2.17 13.15 -7.20
N ASN A 85 1.25 13.27 -8.15
CA ASN A 85 1.53 13.36 -9.59
C ASN A 85 2.37 12.17 -10.11
N PRO A 86 1.84 10.94 -10.05
CA PRO A 86 2.59 9.77 -10.50
C PRO A 86 2.86 9.85 -12.01
N PRO A 87 3.92 9.18 -12.50
CA PRO A 87 4.14 8.98 -13.93
C PRO A 87 2.90 8.34 -14.58
N ALA A 88 2.65 8.64 -15.87
CA ALA A 88 1.47 8.12 -16.57
C ALA A 88 1.35 6.59 -16.56
N ASP A 89 2.49 5.89 -16.54
CA ASP A 89 2.61 4.43 -16.53
C ASP A 89 3.20 3.91 -15.19
N GLY A 90 3.23 4.75 -14.15
CA GLY A 90 3.77 4.41 -12.84
C GLY A 90 2.66 4.21 -11.80
N SER A 91 2.95 3.43 -10.76
CA SER A 91 2.02 3.25 -9.65
C SER A 91 1.76 4.56 -8.90
N SER A 92 0.52 4.77 -8.51
CA SER A 92 0.13 5.87 -7.62
C SER A 92 0.42 5.56 -6.15
N ILE A 93 0.93 4.36 -5.86
CA ILE A 93 1.22 3.89 -4.50
C ILE A 93 2.71 3.63 -4.37
N ARG A 94 3.32 4.15 -3.29
CA ARG A 94 4.68 3.82 -2.89
C ARG A 94 4.65 2.86 -1.71
N TYR A 95 5.42 1.78 -1.84
CA TYR A 95 5.62 0.79 -0.80
C TYR A 95 6.99 0.98 -0.17
N THR A 96 7.05 1.06 1.16
CA THR A 96 8.30 1.19 1.92
C THR A 96 8.38 0.08 2.94
N LEU A 97 9.51 -0.63 3.00
CA LEU A 97 9.74 -1.68 3.99
C LEU A 97 9.72 -1.08 5.40
N VAL A 98 8.84 -1.63 6.24
CA VAL A 98 8.80 -1.32 7.68
C VAL A 98 9.63 -2.34 8.43
N GLU A 99 9.36 -3.63 8.24
CA GLU A 99 10.09 -4.72 8.88
C GLU A 99 10.06 -6.02 8.06
N VAL A 100 11.10 -6.84 8.25
CA VAL A 100 11.12 -8.25 7.82
C VAL A 100 10.72 -9.11 9.02
N VAL A 101 9.54 -9.72 8.95
CA VAL A 101 8.95 -10.54 10.01
C VAL A 101 9.59 -11.93 10.03
N SER A 102 9.78 -12.54 8.85
CA SER A 102 10.52 -13.79 8.67
C SER A 102 11.21 -13.87 7.30
N ALA A 103 12.25 -14.70 7.23
CA ALA A 103 12.98 -15.06 6.02
C ALA A 103 13.42 -16.52 6.13
N ASP A 104 12.96 -17.37 5.21
CA ASP A 104 13.09 -18.83 5.26
C ASP A 104 13.60 -19.42 3.93
#